data_AF-A0A559QUJ9-F1
#
_entry.id   AF-A0A559QUJ9-F1
#
_cell.length_a   1.000
_cell.length_b   1.000
_cell.length_c   1.000
_cell.angle_alpha   90.00
_cell.angle_beta   90.00
_cell.angle_gamma   90.00
#
_symmetry.space_group_name_H-M   'P 1'
#
loop_
_entity.id
_entity.type
_entity.pdbx_description
1 polymer ?
#
loop_
_entity_poly.entity_id
_entity_poly.type
_entity_poly.pdbx_seq_one_letter_code
_entity_poly.pdbx_strand_id
1 'polypeptide(L)'
;MMNMTEETKPICPTGQRSCCPLSSTLDIVGDKWTLLVLRDMLVFKKQVFGEFLESPEGISTNILTDRLKKLEGFGLITKNAYQQKPVRYQYQLTDLGLTLRPLMFEMSRWGREHLANTKTLPPDKQAAYTEPTG
;
A
#
# COMPACT_ATOMS: atom_id res chain seq x y z
N MET A 1 -40.41 19.71 20.14
CA MET A 1 -38.97 19.77 20.43
C MET A 1 -38.46 18.33 20.45
N MET A 2 -37.79 17.88 19.38
CA MET A 2 -37.18 16.55 19.30
C MET A 2 -35.69 16.74 19.59
N ASN A 3 -35.22 16.12 20.67
CA ASN A 3 -33.83 16.26 21.11
C ASN A 3 -32.88 15.55 20.14
N MET A 4 -31.78 16.23 19.89
CA MET A 4 -30.66 15.88 19.03
C MET A 4 -29.98 14.57 19.47
N THR A 5 -29.83 13.68 18.50
CA THR A 5 -28.82 12.62 18.33
C THR A 5 -27.80 12.42 19.46
N GLU A 6 -27.91 11.30 20.17
CA GLU A 6 -26.78 10.67 20.87
C GLU A 6 -25.72 10.27 19.83
N GLU A 7 -24.59 10.97 19.81
CA GLU A 7 -23.41 10.52 19.09
C GLU A 7 -22.84 9.29 19.80
N THR A 8 -23.12 8.10 19.28
CA THR A 8 -22.45 6.87 19.70
C THR A 8 -20.96 6.97 19.39
N LYS A 9 -20.13 7.19 20.41
CA LYS A 9 -18.67 7.13 20.32
C LYS A 9 -18.26 5.78 19.69
N PRO A 10 -17.53 5.75 18.57
CA PRO A 10 -17.11 4.48 17.99
C PRO A 10 -16.25 3.73 19.02
N ILE A 11 -16.63 2.50 19.33
CA ILE A 11 -15.82 1.59 20.14
C ILE A 11 -14.74 1.04 19.20
N CYS A 12 -13.48 1.29 19.52
CA CYS A 12 -12.38 0.88 18.65
C CYS A 12 -12.31 -0.66 18.61
N PRO A 13 -12.13 -1.27 17.43
CA PRO A 13 -11.82 -2.69 17.34
C PRO A 13 -10.62 -3.06 18.22
N THR A 14 -10.72 -4.19 18.93
CA THR A 14 -9.65 -4.73 19.77
C THR A 14 -8.38 -4.96 18.94
N GLY A 15 -7.26 -4.37 19.37
CA GLY A 15 -5.96 -4.49 18.71
C GLY A 15 -5.46 -3.22 18.01
N GLN A 16 -6.28 -2.17 17.93
CA GLN A 16 -5.85 -0.85 17.43
C GLN A 16 -5.45 0.08 18.58
N ARG A 17 -4.46 0.95 18.32
CA ARG A 17 -4.01 1.94 19.31
C ARG A 17 -5.06 3.01 19.62
N SER A 18 -5.91 3.35 18.64
CA SER A 18 -7.03 4.29 18.79
C SER A 18 -8.03 4.16 17.65
N CYS A 19 -9.23 4.73 17.82
CA CYS A 19 -10.27 4.85 16.79
C CYS A 19 -9.95 5.91 15.73
N CYS A 20 -8.81 6.59 15.84
CA CYS A 20 -8.42 7.60 14.88
C CYS A 20 -8.17 6.91 13.53
N PRO A 21 -8.86 7.30 12.45
CA PRO A 21 -8.66 6.69 11.13
C PRO A 21 -7.22 6.81 10.65
N LEU A 22 -6.56 7.92 10.96
CA LEU A 22 -5.14 8.13 10.65
C LEU A 22 -4.25 7.14 11.40
N SER A 23 -4.45 6.99 12.72
CA SER A 23 -3.70 6.01 13.54
C SER A 23 -3.90 4.59 13.03
N SER A 24 -5.16 4.22 12.73
CA SER A 24 -5.51 2.90 12.24
C SER A 24 -4.89 2.62 10.86
N THR A 25 -4.85 3.63 9.99
CA THR A 25 -4.19 3.54 8.69
C THR A 25 -2.68 3.38 8.85
N LEU A 26 -2.06 4.12 9.77
CA LEU A 26 -0.63 4.01 10.07
C LEU A 26 -0.24 2.63 10.62
N ASP A 27 -1.13 1.95 11.35
CA ASP A 27 -0.90 0.57 11.78
C ASP A 27 -0.79 -0.40 10.58
N ILE A 28 -1.36 -0.04 9.43
CA ILE A 28 -1.30 -0.81 8.17
C ILE A 28 -0.11 -0.38 7.31
N VAL A 29 -0.02 0.91 6.96
CA VAL A 29 0.90 1.42 5.93
C VAL A 29 2.04 2.30 6.47
N GLY A 30 2.08 2.58 7.77
CA GLY A 30 3.00 3.54 8.37
C GLY A 30 4.44 3.04 8.54
N ASP A 31 4.76 1.81 8.14
CA ASP A 31 6.14 1.32 8.15
C ASP A 31 6.85 1.60 6.81
N LYS A 32 8.19 1.61 6.85
CA LYS A 32 9.04 2.01 5.72
C LYS A 32 8.83 1.19 4.44
N TRP A 33 8.35 -0.05 4.55
CA TRP A 33 8.36 -1.00 3.43
C TRP A 33 7.00 -1.20 2.78
N THR A 34 5.90 -1.09 3.54
CA THR A 34 4.55 -1.42 3.03
C THR A 34 4.19 -0.61 1.78
N LEU A 35 4.35 0.72 1.82
CA LEU A 35 4.05 1.55 0.66
C LEU A 35 5.05 1.39 -0.49
N LEU A 36 6.29 0.95 -0.22
CA LEU A 36 7.27 0.64 -1.28
C LEU A 36 6.87 -0.62 -2.04
N VAL A 37 6.37 -1.65 -1.35
CA VAL A 37 5.84 -2.87 -1.99
C VAL A 37 4.62 -2.54 -2.86
N LEU A 38 3.69 -1.70 -2.35
CA LEU A 38 2.52 -1.26 -3.12
C LEU A 38 2.91 -0.40 -4.33
N ARG A 39 3.87 0.53 -4.16
CA ARG A 39 4.47 1.31 -5.27
C ARG A 39 5.01 0.37 -6.33
N ASP A 40 5.72 -0.68 -5.93
CA ASP A 40 6.35 -1.61 -6.84
C ASP A 40 5.34 -2.37 -7.70
N MET A 41 4.22 -2.79 -7.11
CA MET A 41 3.08 -3.36 -7.85
C MET A 41 2.44 -2.33 -8.77
N LEU A 42 2.21 -1.11 -8.28
CA LEU A 42 1.44 -0.10 -8.97
C LEU A 42 2.20 0.50 -10.17
N VAL A 43 3.45 0.89 -9.93
CA VAL A 43 4.29 1.70 -10.84
C VAL A 43 5.19 0.80 -11.68
N PHE A 44 5.82 -0.19 -11.06
CA PHE A 44 6.78 -1.07 -11.73
C PHE A 44 6.17 -2.40 -12.17
N LYS A 45 4.88 -2.62 -11.91
CA LYS A 45 4.11 -3.82 -12.29
C LYS A 45 4.73 -5.12 -11.78
N LYS A 46 5.47 -5.06 -10.67
CA LYS A 46 6.03 -6.24 -10.02
C LYS A 46 4.90 -7.09 -9.45
N GLN A 47 4.96 -8.39 -9.70
CA GLN A 47 3.93 -9.36 -9.36
C GLN A 47 4.50 -10.59 -8.66
N VAL A 48 5.77 -10.97 -8.84
CA VAL A 48 6.34 -12.16 -8.19
C VAL A 48 7.37 -11.81 -7.12
N PHE A 49 7.53 -12.70 -6.14
CA PHE A 49 8.38 -12.47 -4.96
C PHE A 49 9.81 -12.01 -5.32
N GLY A 50 10.43 -12.65 -6.31
CA GLY A 50 11.78 -12.33 -6.76
C GLY A 50 11.92 -10.91 -7.30
N GLU A 51 10.92 -10.41 -8.05
CA GLU A 51 10.97 -9.06 -8.59
C GLU A 51 11.01 -8.01 -7.46
N PHE A 52 10.27 -8.21 -6.38
CA PHE A 52 10.30 -7.28 -5.23
C PHE A 52 11.67 -7.27 -4.52
N LEU A 53 12.38 -8.40 -4.50
CA LEU A 53 13.75 -8.45 -3.94
C LEU A 53 14.76 -7.69 -4.78
N GLU A 54 14.50 -7.54 -6.09
CA GLU A 54 15.31 -6.73 -7.01
C GLU A 54 15.03 -5.24 -6.90
N SER A 55 14.17 -4.80 -5.97
CA SER A 55 13.94 -3.37 -5.74
C SER A 55 15.19 -2.70 -5.18
N PRO A 56 15.52 -1.47 -5.66
CA PRO A 56 16.79 -0.82 -5.34
C PRO A 56 16.96 -0.48 -3.86
N GLU A 57 15.87 -0.40 -3.10
CA GLU A 57 15.90 -0.16 -1.66
C GLU A 57 16.39 -1.38 -0.85
N GLY A 58 16.47 -2.58 -1.45
CA GLY A 58 17.08 -3.75 -0.83
C GLY A 58 16.27 -4.33 0.34
N ILE A 59 14.96 -4.56 0.14
CA ILE A 59 14.12 -5.20 1.16
C ILE A 59 14.59 -6.64 1.44
N SER A 60 14.70 -7.01 2.72
CA SER A 60 15.08 -8.37 3.09
C SER A 60 13.91 -9.36 2.94
N THR A 61 14.23 -10.63 2.67
CA THR A 61 13.25 -11.71 2.44
C THR A 61 12.22 -11.86 3.58
N ASN A 62 12.66 -11.78 4.83
CA ASN A 62 11.76 -11.89 5.99
C ASN A 62 10.78 -10.71 6.05
N ILE A 63 11.28 -9.48 5.87
CA ILE A 63 10.44 -8.28 5.89
C ILE A 63 9.46 -8.27 4.71
N LEU A 64 9.91 -8.61 3.51
CA LEU A 64 9.03 -8.74 2.35
C LEU A 64 7.92 -9.77 2.58
N THR A 65 8.27 -10.94 3.13
CA THR A 65 7.29 -11.98 3.48
C THR A 65 6.24 -11.46 4.46
N ASP A 66 6.67 -10.76 5.51
CA ASP A 66 5.76 -10.18 6.50
C ASP A 66 4.86 -9.11 5.89
N ARG A 67 5.37 -8.28 4.98
CA ARG A 67 4.57 -7.25 4.30
C ARG A 67 3.56 -7.83 3.35
N LEU A 68 3.93 -8.81 2.54
CA LEU A 68 2.99 -9.47 1.63
C LEU A 68 1.86 -10.16 2.41
N LYS A 69 2.19 -10.87 3.50
CA LYS A 69 1.18 -11.47 4.39
C LYS A 69 0.27 -10.43 5.02
N LYS A 70 0.83 -9.31 5.49
CA LYS A 70 0.07 -8.21 6.08
C LYS A 70 -0.90 -7.61 5.07
N LEU A 71 -0.40 -7.25 3.88
CA LEU A 71 -1.21 -6.67 2.80
C LEU A 71 -2.32 -7.63 2.35
N GLU A 72 -2.03 -8.93 2.26
CA GLU A 72 -3.02 -9.97 1.96
C GLU A 72 -4.07 -10.07 3.07
N GLY A 73 -3.65 -10.07 4.34
CA GLY A 73 -4.55 -10.11 5.49
C GLY A 73 -5.50 -8.91 5.61
N PHE A 74 -5.08 -7.73 5.13
CA PHE A 74 -5.95 -6.55 5.01
C PHE A 74 -6.76 -6.50 3.70
N GLY A 75 -6.62 -7.49 2.82
CA GLY A 75 -7.32 -7.53 1.54
C GLY A 75 -6.84 -6.48 0.53
N LEU A 76 -5.65 -5.91 0.71
CA LEU A 76 -5.05 -4.92 -0.21
C LEU A 76 -4.42 -5.59 -1.44
N ILE A 77 -4.02 -6.86 -1.29
CA ILE A 77 -3.49 -7.68 -2.37
C ILE A 77 -4.11 -9.08 -2.33
N THR A 78 -4.10 -9.77 -3.47
CA THR A 78 -4.36 -11.21 -3.56
C THR A 78 -3.10 -11.97 -3.93
N LYS A 79 -2.94 -13.18 -3.40
CA LYS A 79 -1.89 -14.13 -3.79
C LYS A 79 -2.49 -15.27 -4.60
N ASN A 80 -2.20 -15.32 -5.89
CA ASN A 80 -2.77 -16.29 -6.82
C ASN A 80 -1.69 -17.19 -7.41
N ALA A 81 -1.96 -18.49 -7.52
CA ALA A 81 -1.08 -19.39 -8.26
C ALA A 81 -1.25 -19.15 -9.77
N TYR A 82 -0.17 -18.79 -10.47
CA TYR A 82 -0.20 -18.60 -11.93
C TYR A 82 0.41 -19.78 -12.70
N GLN A 83 1.12 -20.67 -12.00
CA GLN A 83 1.69 -21.90 -12.53
C GLN A 83 1.50 -22.99 -11.48
N GLN A 84 1.19 -24.22 -11.89
CA GLN A 84 0.89 -25.34 -10.97
C GLN A 84 2.05 -26.35 -10.84
N LYS A 85 3.02 -26.38 -11.76
CA LYS A 85 4.13 -27.36 -11.76
C LYS A 85 5.46 -26.76 -12.23
N PRO A 86 6.40 -26.39 -11.34
CA PRO A 86 6.20 -26.19 -9.90
C PRO A 86 5.19 -25.06 -9.64
N VAL A 87 4.55 -25.08 -8.47
CA VAL A 87 3.59 -24.02 -8.10
C VAL A 87 4.33 -22.69 -7.98
N ARG A 88 3.85 -21.66 -8.69
CA ARG A 88 4.38 -20.30 -8.58
C ARG A 88 3.24 -19.33 -8.30
N TYR A 89 3.52 -18.37 -7.43
CA TYR A 89 2.56 -17.38 -6.97
C TYR A 89 2.90 -16.00 -7.52
N GLN A 90 1.84 -15.26 -7.83
CA GLN A 90 1.89 -13.84 -8.10
C GLN A 90 1.01 -13.09 -7.11
N TYR A 91 1.34 -11.83 -6.91
CA TYR A 91 0.67 -10.88 -6.05
C TYR A 91 0.07 -9.78 -6.91
N GLN A 92 -1.19 -9.45 -6.67
CA GLN A 92 -1.92 -8.44 -7.44
C GLN A 92 -2.65 -7.50 -6.49
N LEU A 93 -2.67 -6.20 -6.80
CA LEU A 93 -3.48 -5.23 -6.07
C LEU A 93 -4.97 -5.57 -6.22
N THR A 94 -5.71 -5.46 -5.13
CA THR A 94 -7.17 -5.45 -5.16
C THR A 94 -7.69 -4.05 -5.46
N ASP A 95 -8.99 -3.92 -5.71
CA ASP A 95 -9.65 -2.61 -5.80
C ASP A 95 -9.41 -1.79 -4.52
N LEU A 96 -9.49 -2.43 -3.35
CA LEU A 96 -9.16 -1.78 -2.07
C LEU A 96 -7.69 -1.33 -2.04
N GLY A 97 -6.74 -2.16 -2.50
CA GLY A 97 -5.34 -1.79 -2.61
C GLY A 97 -5.09 -0.59 -3.52
N LEU A 98 -5.83 -0.50 -4.63
CA LEU A 98 -5.77 0.64 -5.55
C LEU A 98 -6.26 1.94 -4.94
N THR A 99 -7.16 1.90 -3.94
CA THR A 99 -7.61 3.14 -3.24
C THR A 99 -6.49 3.86 -2.49
N LEU A 100 -5.34 3.22 -2.22
CA LEU A 100 -4.17 3.85 -1.61
C LEU A 100 -3.33 4.69 -2.58
N ARG A 101 -3.65 4.65 -3.87
CA ARG A 101 -2.94 5.37 -4.93
C ARG A 101 -2.84 6.89 -4.67
N PRO A 102 -3.89 7.61 -4.28
CA PRO A 102 -3.79 9.04 -3.96
C PRO A 102 -2.88 9.33 -2.75
N LEU A 103 -2.88 8.46 -1.73
CA LEU A 103 -1.99 8.61 -0.58
C LEU A 103 -0.52 8.53 -1.01
N MET A 104 -0.18 7.53 -1.82
CA MET A 104 1.18 7.38 -2.34
C MET A 104 1.59 8.55 -3.25
N PHE A 105 0.65 9.07 -4.05
CA PHE A 105 0.87 10.26 -4.88
C PHE A 105 1.26 11.47 -4.02
N GLU A 106 0.45 11.79 -3.00
CA GLU A 106 0.67 12.95 -2.15
C GLU A 106 1.97 12.83 -1.35
N MET A 107 2.28 11.64 -0.83
CA MET A 107 3.57 11.39 -0.19
C MET A 107 4.76 11.60 -1.14
N SER A 108 4.64 11.11 -2.39
CA SER A 108 5.67 11.30 -3.41
C SER A 108 5.81 12.77 -3.82
N ARG A 109 4.69 13.48 -3.99
CA ARG A 109 4.66 14.92 -4.32
C ARG A 109 5.33 15.74 -3.23
N TRP A 110 4.92 15.55 -1.97
CA TRP A 110 5.51 16.26 -0.85
C TRP A 110 7.02 16.02 -0.75
N GLY A 111 7.46 14.75 -0.90
CA GLY A 111 8.87 14.40 -0.89
C GLY A 111 9.66 15.12 -1.98
N ARG A 112 9.13 15.21 -3.20
CA ARG A 112 9.77 15.95 -4.31
C ARG A 112 9.89 17.45 -4.06
N GLU A 113 8.89 18.04 -3.41
CA GLU A 113 8.85 19.48 -3.15
C GLU A 113 9.77 19.90 -2.00
N HIS A 114 9.98 19.04 -1.00
CA HIS A 114 10.60 19.43 0.27
C HIS A 114 11.89 18.69 0.62
N LEU A 115 12.22 17.56 -0.03
CA LEU A 115 13.42 16.79 0.27
C LEU A 115 14.46 16.95 -0.83
N ALA A 116 15.70 17.24 -0.44
CA ALA A 116 16.81 17.31 -1.39
C ALA A 116 17.12 15.93 -1.99
N ASN A 117 17.62 15.91 -3.23
CA ASN A 117 18.08 14.72 -3.95
C ASN A 117 17.01 13.63 -4.20
N THR A 118 15.72 13.97 -4.15
CA THR A 118 14.67 13.03 -4.56
C THR A 118 14.67 12.85 -6.07
N LYS A 119 14.69 11.59 -6.52
CA LYS A 119 14.51 11.26 -7.93
C LYS A 119 13.05 11.40 -8.29
N THR A 120 12.76 12.02 -9.43
CA THR A 120 11.43 12.02 -10.02
C THR A 120 11.25 10.76 -10.84
N LEU A 121 10.07 10.15 -10.75
CA LEU A 121 9.72 9.07 -11.68
C LEU A 121 9.58 9.67 -13.09
N PRO A 122 9.92 8.93 -14.15
CA PRO A 122 9.58 9.32 -15.51
C PRO A 122 8.07 9.62 -15.67
N PRO A 123 7.66 10.53 -16.58
CA PRO A 123 6.26 10.95 -16.72
C PRO A 123 5.26 9.79 -16.91
N ASP A 124 5.63 8.75 -17.67
CA ASP A 124 4.84 7.53 -17.89
C ASP A 124 4.56 6.77 -16.58
N LYS A 125 5.51 6.81 -15.64
CA LYS A 125 5.38 6.20 -14.31
C LYS A 125 4.68 7.11 -13.31
N GLN A 126 4.74 8.43 -13.49
CA GLN A 126 3.94 9.36 -12.68
C GLN A 126 2.45 9.19 -12.95
N ALA A 127 2.07 8.89 -14.21
CA ALA A 127 0.70 8.58 -14.58
C ALA A 127 0.13 7.37 -13.82
N ALA A 128 0.98 6.49 -13.29
CA ALA A 128 0.54 5.37 -12.46
C ALA A 128 -0.04 5.80 -11.10
N TYR A 129 0.08 7.07 -10.70
CA TYR A 129 -0.53 7.63 -9.50
C TYR A 129 -1.80 8.44 -9.75
N THR A 130 -2.00 8.93 -10.96
CA THR A 130 -3.22 9.64 -11.36
C THR A 130 -4.17 8.65 -12.01
N GLU A 131 -5.36 8.46 -11.42
CA GLU A 131 -6.49 7.92 -12.18
C GLU A 131 -6.73 8.81 -13.43
N PRO A 132 -7.22 8.27 -14.56
CA PRO A 132 -7.80 9.13 -15.58
C PRO A 132 -8.91 9.92 -14.89
N THR A 133 -8.81 11.24 -14.93
CA THR A 133 -9.83 12.14 -14.39
C THR A 133 -11.19 11.67 -14.93
N GLY A 134 -12.04 11.16 -14.04
CA GLY A 134 -13.46 10.98 -14.33
C GLY A 134 -14.12 12.33 -14.52
#